data_AF-A0A1I7SK39-F1
#
_entry.id   AF-A0A1I7SK39-F1
#
_cell.length_a   1.000
_cell.length_b   1.000
_cell.length_c   1.000
_cell.angle_alpha   90.00
_cell.angle_beta   90.00
_cell.angle_gamma   90.00
#
_symmetry.space_group_name_H-M   'P 1'
#
loop_
_entity.id
_entity.type
_entity.pdbx_description
1 polymer ?
#
loop_
_entity_poly.entity_id
_entity_poly.type
_entity_poly.pdbx_seq_one_letter_code
_entity_poly.pdbx_strand_id
1 'polypeptide(L)'
;MQYIVLKQNHRTRADERSYRQFLSEIGSGTNFSSTLSLISLRHKLHPEIHNHTSPQDMIEAVFPQSHLQLGLEDRPTAMAILAPRVQTVMNLNTEILDRFPGKEHVYVSVNTPNPEDVSNFDHTVIEAMQEQICKVNDGNMPPGELKLKVGVDVVLRKNLSVRTGFSNGTRMRVVALNNDLIECQKIDSNGNLGQTALIARSRFDYRPPKQSKAGIRFTRYQFPLQLAFAMSINRAQGQTLNVVGLYLDDPVFSHGQTYVALSRTRRAADIHIYSHVETDEIDNVVYGRVTEFLRDLDKIYDNQKSKYPQKPAGK
;
A
#
# COMPACT_ATOMS: atom_id res chain seq x y z
N MET A 1 6.42 -4.58 -34.48
CA MET A 1 6.13 -3.99 -33.16
C MET A 1 7.39 -3.24 -32.70
N GLN A 2 7.31 -1.95 -32.40
CA GLN A 2 8.43 -1.17 -31.86
C GLN A 2 8.28 -1.09 -30.34
N TYR A 3 9.36 -1.32 -29.59
CA TYR A 3 9.39 -1.24 -28.13
C TYR A 3 10.27 -0.06 -27.71
N ILE A 4 9.82 0.70 -26.71
CA ILE A 4 10.60 1.76 -26.07
C ILE A 4 10.90 1.29 -24.64
N VAL A 5 12.18 1.18 -24.30
CA VAL A 5 12.63 0.74 -22.97
C VAL A 5 13.35 1.89 -22.29
N LEU A 6 12.81 2.34 -21.15
CA LEU A 6 13.48 3.33 -20.30
C LEU A 6 14.52 2.60 -19.42
N LYS A 7 15.79 2.99 -19.55
CA LYS A 7 16.91 2.34 -18.84
C LYS A 7 17.34 3.07 -17.56
N GLN A 8 16.98 4.34 -17.41
CA GLN A 8 17.36 5.14 -16.26
C GLN A 8 16.25 5.16 -15.21
N ASN A 9 16.56 4.61 -14.04
CA ASN A 9 15.71 4.78 -12.86
C ASN A 9 15.99 6.16 -12.26
N HIS A 10 15.03 7.09 -12.39
CA HIS A 10 15.12 8.45 -11.83
C HIS A 10 14.63 8.57 -10.38
N ARG A 11 14.08 7.49 -9.80
CA ARG A 11 13.59 7.51 -8.42
C ARG A 11 14.74 7.37 -7.41
N THR A 12 15.64 6.44 -7.69
CA THR A 12 16.86 6.25 -6.89
C THR A 12 17.81 7.42 -7.08
N ARG A 13 18.48 7.84 -6.01
CA ARG A 13 19.41 8.97 -6.12
C ARG A 13 20.63 8.60 -6.96
N ALA A 14 21.30 9.61 -7.51
CA ALA A 14 22.46 9.39 -8.39
C ALA A 14 23.62 8.69 -7.67
N ASP A 15 23.78 8.94 -6.38
CA ASP A 15 24.78 8.37 -5.47
C ASP A 15 24.50 6.90 -5.08
N GLU A 16 23.25 6.45 -5.15
CA GLU A 16 22.79 5.10 -4.75
C GLU A 16 23.03 4.06 -5.86
N ARG A 17 24.28 3.90 -6.31
CA ARG A 17 24.63 2.98 -7.42
C ARG A 17 24.46 1.50 -7.05
N SER A 18 24.95 1.08 -5.89
CA SER A 18 24.84 -0.31 -5.41
C SER A 18 23.38 -0.71 -5.22
N TYR A 19 22.58 0.18 -4.63
CA TYR A 19 21.17 -0.06 -4.42
C TYR A 19 20.38 -0.15 -5.74
N ARG A 20 20.70 0.69 -6.73
CA ARG A 20 20.14 0.55 -8.09
C ARG A 20 20.45 -0.79 -8.72
N GLN A 21 21.69 -1.26 -8.58
CA GLN A 21 22.10 -2.57 -9.09
C GLN A 21 21.32 -3.69 -8.38
N PHE A 22 21.23 -3.64 -7.05
CA PHE A 22 20.43 -4.58 -6.25
C PHE A 22 18.97 -4.62 -6.71
N LEU A 23 18.33 -3.46 -6.90
CA LEU A 23 16.95 -3.40 -7.43
C LEU A 23 16.84 -4.00 -8.84
N SER A 24 17.84 -3.78 -9.68
CA SER A 24 17.88 -4.37 -11.03
C SER A 24 17.94 -5.89 -10.96
N GLU A 25 18.75 -6.46 -10.07
CA GLU A 25 18.89 -7.90 -9.87
C GLU A 25 17.60 -8.53 -9.33
N ILE A 26 16.95 -7.88 -8.36
CA ILE A 26 15.63 -8.29 -7.85
C ILE A 26 14.58 -8.25 -8.97
N GLY A 27 14.54 -7.16 -9.74
CA GLY A 27 13.51 -6.95 -10.78
C GLY A 27 13.65 -7.88 -11.98
N SER A 28 14.87 -8.16 -12.42
CA SER A 28 15.15 -9.02 -13.57
C SER A 28 15.16 -10.51 -13.22
N GLY A 29 15.43 -10.86 -11.95
CA GLY A 29 15.75 -12.23 -11.56
C GLY A 29 17.04 -12.76 -12.22
N THR A 30 17.93 -11.86 -12.66
CA THR A 30 19.19 -12.22 -13.34
C THR A 30 20.14 -12.86 -12.35
N ASN A 31 20.07 -14.20 -12.32
CA ASN A 31 21.07 -15.19 -11.91
C ASN A 31 20.48 -16.61 -11.99
N PHE A 32 19.19 -16.75 -12.35
CA PHE A 32 18.53 -18.03 -12.46
C PHE A 32 17.97 -18.24 -13.87
N SER A 33 18.31 -19.39 -14.46
CA SER A 33 17.81 -19.87 -15.74
C SER A 33 16.98 -21.11 -15.44
N SER A 34 15.66 -20.98 -15.46
CA SER A 34 14.76 -22.13 -15.29
C SER A 34 13.57 -22.00 -16.23
N THR A 35 13.17 -23.12 -16.82
CA THR A 35 11.99 -23.30 -17.68
C THR A 35 10.67 -23.34 -16.90
N LEU A 36 10.70 -23.17 -15.57
CA LEU A 36 9.52 -23.15 -14.71
C LEU A 36 8.71 -21.85 -14.87
N SER A 37 7.39 -21.95 -14.78
CA SER A 37 6.47 -20.82 -14.95
C SER A 37 6.55 -19.79 -13.82
N LEU A 38 6.89 -20.20 -12.60
CA LEU A 38 7.00 -19.36 -11.41
C LEU A 38 8.18 -19.83 -10.55
N ILE A 39 9.04 -18.89 -10.14
CA ILE A 39 10.23 -19.17 -9.34
C ILE A 39 10.17 -18.31 -8.09
N SER A 40 10.32 -18.93 -6.92
CA SER A 40 10.67 -18.21 -5.68
C SER A 40 12.19 -18.21 -5.54
N LEU A 41 12.76 -17.02 -5.43
CA LEU A 41 14.20 -16.78 -5.32
C LEU A 41 14.50 -16.14 -3.97
N ARG A 42 15.61 -16.52 -3.35
CA ARG A 42 16.14 -15.81 -2.19
C ARG A 42 17.33 -14.96 -2.60
N HIS A 43 17.29 -13.68 -2.25
CA HIS A 43 18.36 -12.72 -2.54
C HIS A 43 18.94 -12.20 -1.23
N LYS A 44 20.27 -12.14 -1.12
CA LYS A 44 20.90 -11.44 0.00
C LYS A 44 20.45 -9.98 0.04
N LEU A 45 20.14 -9.50 1.22
CA LEU A 45 19.75 -8.12 1.45
C LEU A 45 20.90 -7.17 1.13
N HIS A 46 20.57 -5.99 0.64
CA HIS A 46 21.55 -4.92 0.49
C HIS A 46 22.07 -4.50 1.87
N PRO A 47 23.39 -4.29 2.08
CA PRO A 47 23.97 -4.05 3.40
C PRO A 47 23.41 -2.83 4.16
N GLU A 48 22.90 -1.84 3.44
CA GLU A 48 22.29 -0.64 4.04
C GLU A 48 20.80 -0.81 4.37
N ILE A 49 20.16 -1.92 3.99
CA ILE A 49 18.78 -2.18 4.39
C ILE A 49 18.77 -2.66 5.84
N HIS A 50 17.92 -2.06 6.67
CA HIS A 50 17.78 -2.44 8.07
C HIS A 50 16.91 -3.69 8.20
N ASN A 51 17.48 -4.78 8.71
CA ASN A 51 16.74 -6.01 9.00
C ASN A 51 16.45 -6.11 10.50
N HIS A 52 15.17 -6.24 10.86
CA HIS A 52 14.69 -6.24 12.23
C HIS A 52 14.16 -7.62 12.59
N THR A 53 14.51 -8.11 13.77
CA THR A 53 14.03 -9.39 14.32
C THR A 53 12.71 -9.24 15.08
N SER A 54 12.30 -8.00 15.38
CA SER A 54 11.09 -7.66 16.11
C SER A 54 10.13 -6.84 15.23
N PRO A 55 8.83 -7.22 15.17
CA PRO A 55 7.80 -6.39 14.55
C PRO A 55 7.78 -4.97 15.12
N GLN A 56 7.95 -4.86 16.43
CA GLN A 56 7.81 -3.64 17.20
C GLN A 56 8.94 -2.65 16.88
N ASP A 57 10.16 -3.16 16.75
CA ASP A 57 11.34 -2.35 16.45
C ASP A 57 11.28 -1.81 15.02
N MET A 58 10.77 -2.61 14.07
CA MET A 58 10.54 -2.16 12.69
C MET A 58 9.46 -1.07 12.64
N ILE A 59 8.34 -1.25 13.36
CA ILE A 59 7.28 -0.23 13.43
C ILE A 59 7.82 1.05 14.06
N GLU A 60 8.58 0.96 15.16
CA GLU A 60 9.19 2.13 15.81
C GLU A 60 10.21 2.82 14.89
N ALA A 61 10.96 2.09 14.07
CA ALA A 61 11.89 2.68 13.12
C ALA A 61 11.20 3.46 12.00
N VAL A 62 10.03 2.99 11.53
CA VAL A 62 9.26 3.65 10.45
C VAL A 62 8.35 4.76 10.99
N PHE A 63 7.75 4.53 12.15
CA PHE A 63 6.86 5.45 12.85
C PHE A 63 7.33 5.70 14.29
N PRO A 64 8.46 6.42 14.48
CA PRO A 64 8.98 6.73 15.80
C PRO A 64 7.94 7.41 16.68
N GLN A 65 7.87 7.02 17.94
CA GLN A 65 6.93 7.60 18.90
C GLN A 65 7.09 9.12 19.01
N SER A 66 8.32 9.62 18.87
CA SER A 66 8.62 11.05 18.81
C SER A 66 7.89 11.75 17.65
N HIS A 67 7.84 11.15 16.46
CA HIS A 67 7.12 11.69 15.30
C HIS A 67 5.60 11.67 15.50
N LEU A 68 5.08 10.66 16.20
CA LEU A 68 3.65 10.55 16.45
C LEU A 68 3.15 11.64 17.40
N GLN A 69 4.01 12.10 18.31
CA GLN A 69 3.74 13.17 19.28
C GLN A 69 3.89 14.60 18.70
N LEU A 70 4.47 14.76 17.51
CA LEU A 70 4.61 16.06 16.87
C LEU A 70 3.26 16.71 16.55
N GLY A 71 3.30 18.05 16.41
CA GLY A 71 2.18 18.83 15.91
C GLY A 71 1.74 18.38 14.51
N LEU A 72 0.53 18.80 14.12
CA LEU A 72 -0.08 18.43 12.84
C LEU A 72 0.82 18.77 11.64
N GLU A 73 1.46 19.95 11.65
CA GLU A 73 2.29 20.45 10.55
C GLU A 73 3.69 19.83 10.53
N ASP A 74 4.27 19.55 11.69
CA ASP A 74 5.63 19.03 11.83
C ASP A 74 5.72 17.51 11.61
N ARG A 75 4.60 16.78 11.71
CA ARG A 75 4.61 15.32 11.57
C ARG A 75 5.03 14.92 10.15
N PRO A 76 6.10 14.10 10.01
CA PRO A 76 6.57 13.67 8.70
C PRO A 76 5.49 12.93 7.91
N THR A 77 5.61 13.00 6.59
CA THR A 77 4.70 12.34 5.63
C THR A 77 5.48 11.38 4.73
N ALA A 78 4.77 10.72 3.82
CA ALA A 78 5.33 9.75 2.89
C ALA A 78 6.08 8.57 3.56
N MET A 79 5.72 8.24 4.79
CA MET A 79 6.11 7.00 5.46
C MET A 79 4.99 5.98 5.32
N ALA A 80 5.32 4.70 5.14
CA ALA A 80 4.34 3.62 5.17
C ALA A 80 4.97 2.26 5.49
N ILE A 81 4.18 1.37 6.09
CA ILE A 81 4.49 -0.06 6.17
C ILE A 81 3.76 -0.80 5.05
N LEU A 82 4.48 -1.64 4.33
CA LEU A 82 3.99 -2.44 3.23
C LEU A 82 3.90 -3.90 3.67
N ALA A 83 2.78 -4.55 3.38
CA ALA A 83 2.61 -5.97 3.60
C ALA A 83 2.00 -6.67 2.37
N PRO A 84 2.23 -7.98 2.17
CA PRO A 84 1.64 -8.70 1.05
C PRO A 84 0.11 -8.83 1.16
N ARG A 85 -0.42 -9.06 2.37
CA ARG A 85 -1.84 -9.32 2.62
C ARG A 85 -2.59 -8.14 3.21
N VAL A 86 -3.85 -7.97 2.81
CA VAL A 86 -4.73 -6.89 3.29
C VAL A 86 -5.08 -7.04 4.77
N GLN A 87 -5.23 -8.26 5.28
CA GLN A 87 -5.52 -8.48 6.71
C GLN A 87 -4.40 -7.94 7.60
N THR A 88 -3.16 -8.26 7.25
CA THR A 88 -1.94 -7.78 7.94
C THR A 88 -1.88 -6.25 7.92
N VAL A 89 -2.21 -5.63 6.79
CA VAL A 89 -2.34 -4.16 6.67
C VAL A 89 -3.38 -3.58 7.64
N MET A 90 -4.53 -4.23 7.82
CA MET A 90 -5.58 -3.76 8.72
C MET A 90 -5.13 -3.86 10.19
N ASN A 91 -4.46 -4.94 10.56
CA ASN A 91 -3.92 -5.13 11.90
C ASN A 91 -2.86 -4.07 12.22
N LEU A 92 -1.89 -3.86 11.32
CA LEU A 92 -0.84 -2.85 11.47
C LEU A 92 -1.39 -1.42 11.59
N ASN A 93 -2.40 -1.07 10.78
CA ASN A 93 -3.02 0.25 10.89
C ASN A 93 -3.67 0.46 12.27
N THR A 94 -4.34 -0.57 12.82
CA THR A 94 -4.91 -0.50 14.18
C THR A 94 -3.83 -0.34 15.23
N GLU A 95 -2.78 -1.17 15.17
CA GLU A 95 -1.67 -1.10 16.13
C GLU A 95 -0.97 0.27 16.13
N ILE A 96 -0.73 0.84 14.94
CA ILE A 96 -0.11 2.16 14.83
C ILE A 96 -1.06 3.25 15.35
N LEU A 97 -2.36 3.15 15.09
CA LEU A 97 -3.36 4.07 15.64
C LEU A 97 -3.33 4.09 17.18
N ASP A 98 -3.13 2.94 17.81
CA ASP A 98 -3.09 2.84 19.28
C ASP A 98 -1.92 3.65 19.87
N ARG A 99 -0.80 3.77 19.14
CA ARG A 99 0.37 4.56 19.54
C ARG A 99 0.17 6.08 19.47
N PHE A 100 -0.80 6.56 18.69
CA PHE A 100 -1.07 7.99 18.57
C PHE A 100 -1.62 8.57 19.89
N PRO A 101 -1.17 9.77 20.29
CA PRO A 101 -1.77 10.46 21.42
C PRO A 101 -3.20 10.94 21.10
N GLY A 102 -3.95 11.27 22.14
CA GLY A 102 -5.28 11.85 22.03
C GLY A 102 -6.42 10.84 22.10
N LYS A 103 -7.64 11.38 22.17
CA LYS A 103 -8.86 10.60 22.35
C LYS A 103 -9.26 9.90 21.04
N GLU A 104 -9.45 8.59 21.11
CA GLU A 104 -10.06 7.82 20.01
C GLU A 104 -11.52 8.23 19.83
N HIS A 105 -11.91 8.47 18.57
CA HIS A 105 -13.29 8.64 18.17
C HIS A 105 -13.70 7.44 17.30
N VAL A 106 -14.83 6.82 17.62
CA VAL A 106 -15.35 5.63 16.95
C VAL A 106 -16.59 5.98 16.16
N TYR A 107 -16.53 5.82 14.84
CA TYR A 107 -17.68 5.99 13.95
C TYR A 107 -18.26 4.65 13.56
N VAL A 108 -19.42 4.33 14.12
CA VAL A 108 -20.17 3.10 13.78
C VAL A 108 -20.94 3.31 12.48
N SER A 109 -20.81 2.37 11.56
CA SER A 109 -21.51 2.36 10.28
C SER A 109 -23.01 2.10 10.44
N VAL A 110 -23.83 2.64 9.54
CA VAL A 110 -25.24 2.24 9.42
C VAL A 110 -25.37 1.27 8.26
N ASN A 111 -25.89 0.07 8.54
CA ASN A 111 -26.03 -0.99 7.55
C ASN A 111 -27.50 -1.26 7.25
N THR A 112 -27.84 -1.45 5.98
CA THR A 112 -29.21 -1.76 5.54
C THR A 112 -29.17 -2.96 4.59
N PRO A 113 -29.67 -4.14 5.02
CA PRO A 113 -29.80 -5.31 4.15
C PRO A 113 -30.67 -5.02 2.94
N ASN A 114 -30.44 -5.72 1.83
CA ASN A 114 -31.31 -5.64 0.68
C ASN A 114 -32.68 -6.30 1.00
N PRO A 115 -33.81 -5.58 0.82
CA PRO A 115 -35.14 -6.10 1.15
C PRO A 115 -35.51 -7.40 0.42
N GLU A 116 -35.07 -7.57 -0.83
CA GLU A 116 -35.36 -8.78 -1.63
C GLU A 116 -34.61 -10.00 -1.08
N ASP A 117 -33.40 -9.79 -0.55
CA ASP A 117 -32.58 -10.87 -0.01
C ASP A 117 -33.10 -11.32 1.36
N VAL A 118 -33.83 -10.45 2.08
CA VAL A 118 -34.31 -10.73 3.45
C VAL A 118 -35.83 -10.93 3.55
N SER A 119 -36.57 -10.89 2.45
CA SER A 119 -38.04 -10.92 2.46
C SER A 119 -38.63 -12.17 3.11
N ASN A 120 -37.88 -13.27 3.12
CA ASN A 120 -38.32 -14.57 3.64
C ASN A 120 -37.71 -14.91 5.00
N PHE A 121 -36.91 -14.01 5.59
CA PHE A 121 -36.30 -14.21 6.90
C PHE A 121 -37.14 -13.56 8.00
N ASP A 122 -37.19 -14.20 9.16
CA ASP A 122 -37.77 -13.59 10.36
C ASP A 122 -36.83 -12.53 10.96
N HIS A 123 -37.34 -11.79 11.94
CA HIS A 123 -36.59 -10.70 12.58
C HIS A 123 -35.31 -11.21 13.26
N THR A 124 -35.36 -12.38 13.91
CA THR A 124 -34.21 -12.96 14.62
C THR A 124 -33.08 -13.34 13.68
N VAL A 125 -33.40 -13.86 12.49
CA VAL A 125 -32.41 -14.15 11.45
C VAL A 125 -31.83 -12.85 10.88
N ILE A 126 -32.67 -11.83 10.66
CA ILE A 126 -32.20 -10.52 10.17
C ILE A 126 -31.23 -9.88 11.19
N GLU A 127 -31.51 -9.94 12.48
CA GLU A 127 -30.62 -9.46 13.54
C GLU A 127 -29.28 -10.20 13.54
N ALA A 128 -29.31 -11.54 13.50
CA ALA A 128 -28.08 -12.34 13.41
C ALA A 128 -27.25 -12.03 12.16
N MET A 129 -27.91 -11.68 11.04
CA MET A 129 -27.24 -11.26 9.81
C MET A 129 -26.56 -9.90 9.93
N GLN A 130 -27.06 -8.99 10.77
CA GLN A 130 -26.42 -7.68 10.96
C GLN A 130 -25.00 -7.82 11.49
N GLU A 131 -24.75 -8.76 12.40
CA GLU A 131 -23.39 -9.03 12.89
C GLU A 131 -22.44 -9.47 11.78
N GLN A 132 -22.91 -10.34 10.89
CA GLN A 132 -22.12 -10.81 9.74
C GLN A 132 -21.86 -9.66 8.76
N ILE A 133 -22.88 -8.84 8.50
CA ILE A 133 -22.75 -7.65 7.67
C ILE A 133 -21.70 -6.70 8.25
N CYS A 134 -21.76 -6.40 9.55
CA CYS A 134 -20.80 -5.52 10.23
C CYS A 134 -19.35 -5.99 10.07
N LYS A 135 -19.11 -7.30 10.05
CA LYS A 135 -17.77 -7.91 9.87
C LYS A 135 -17.24 -7.85 8.44
N VAL A 136 -18.07 -7.58 7.43
CA VAL A 136 -17.61 -7.46 6.04
C VAL A 136 -16.66 -6.27 5.89
N ASN A 137 -15.40 -6.56 5.58
CA ASN A 137 -14.36 -5.59 5.25
C ASN A 137 -13.39 -6.20 4.24
N ASP A 138 -13.82 -6.26 2.98
CA ASP A 138 -13.06 -6.84 1.86
C ASP A 138 -12.01 -5.88 1.26
N GLY A 139 -11.79 -4.73 1.91
CA GLY A 139 -10.91 -3.66 1.44
C GLY A 139 -11.55 -2.72 0.41
N ASN A 140 -12.74 -3.04 -0.14
CA ASN A 140 -13.56 -2.14 -0.95
C ASN A 140 -14.67 -1.51 -0.12
N MET A 141 -15.26 -2.27 0.80
CA MET A 141 -16.17 -1.75 1.80
C MET A 141 -15.41 -1.03 2.92
N PRO A 142 -15.88 0.15 3.38
CA PRO A 142 -15.33 0.76 4.59
C PRO A 142 -15.64 -0.12 5.81
N PRO A 143 -14.85 -0.07 6.88
CA PRO A 143 -15.06 -0.93 8.04
C PRO A 143 -16.40 -0.63 8.74
N GLY A 144 -16.95 -1.64 9.42
CA GLY A 144 -18.15 -1.48 10.25
C GLY A 144 -17.96 -0.45 11.37
N GLU A 145 -16.74 -0.40 11.92
CA GLU A 145 -16.29 0.62 12.87
C GLU A 145 -15.05 1.31 12.31
N LEU A 146 -15.10 2.63 12.19
CA LEU A 146 -13.95 3.45 11.81
C LEU A 146 -13.44 4.19 13.04
N LYS A 147 -12.27 3.78 13.52
CA LYS A 147 -11.57 4.40 14.65
C LYS A 147 -10.55 5.42 14.14
N LEU A 148 -10.56 6.61 14.70
CA LEU A 148 -9.66 7.71 14.34
C LEU A 148 -9.22 8.51 15.56
N LYS A 149 -8.05 9.13 15.46
CA LYS A 149 -7.54 10.16 16.39
C LYS A 149 -7.16 11.40 15.58
N VAL A 150 -7.10 12.56 16.23
CA VAL A 150 -6.63 13.78 15.56
C VAL A 150 -5.17 13.61 15.14
N GLY A 151 -4.85 14.01 13.92
CA GLY A 151 -3.50 13.96 13.36
C GLY A 151 -3.14 12.69 12.62
N VAL A 152 -3.99 11.67 12.62
CA VAL A 152 -3.74 10.45 11.85
C VAL A 152 -3.84 10.73 10.35
N ASP A 153 -3.01 10.04 9.58
CA ASP A 153 -3.10 10.06 8.12
C ASP A 153 -4.15 9.05 7.66
N VAL A 154 -5.04 9.50 6.76
CA VAL A 154 -6.10 8.71 6.14
C VAL A 154 -6.01 8.77 4.62
N VAL A 155 -6.62 7.81 3.96
CA VAL A 155 -6.79 7.78 2.50
C VAL A 155 -8.28 7.80 2.17
N LEU A 156 -8.64 8.66 1.22
CA LEU A 156 -10.00 8.75 0.72
C LEU A 156 -10.33 7.54 -0.14
N ARG A 157 -11.49 6.92 0.08
CA ARG A 157 -11.94 5.69 -0.60
C ARG A 157 -13.01 5.92 -1.68
N LYS A 158 -13.44 7.17 -1.88
CA LYS A 158 -14.47 7.56 -2.85
C LYS A 158 -14.09 8.87 -3.52
N ASN A 159 -14.47 9.04 -4.79
CA ASN A 159 -14.31 10.34 -5.44
C ASN A 159 -15.34 11.32 -4.86
N LEU A 160 -14.86 12.39 -4.22
CA LEU A 160 -15.69 13.49 -3.74
C LEU A 160 -15.73 14.63 -4.75
N SER A 161 -14.55 15.01 -5.25
CA SER A 161 -14.42 16.01 -6.31
C SER A 161 -13.10 15.80 -7.05
N VAL A 162 -13.19 15.23 -8.25
CA VAL A 162 -12.02 15.03 -9.13
C VAL A 162 -11.41 16.39 -9.52
N ARG A 163 -12.24 17.40 -9.73
CA ARG A 163 -11.81 18.77 -10.10
C ARG A 163 -10.88 19.39 -9.06
N THR A 164 -11.13 19.17 -7.78
CA THR A 164 -10.30 19.69 -6.67
C THR A 164 -9.29 18.63 -6.18
N GLY A 165 -9.21 17.48 -6.85
CA GLY A 165 -8.27 16.40 -6.52
C GLY A 165 -8.55 15.67 -5.21
N PHE A 166 -9.80 15.68 -4.72
CA PHE A 166 -10.29 14.79 -3.67
C PHE A 166 -10.90 13.54 -4.33
N SER A 167 -10.02 12.69 -4.83
CA SER A 167 -10.34 11.42 -5.48
C SER A 167 -9.98 10.23 -4.60
N ASN A 168 -10.48 9.05 -4.95
CA ASN A 168 -10.04 7.80 -4.32
C ASN A 168 -8.51 7.69 -4.39
N GLY A 169 -7.88 7.36 -3.26
CA GLY A 169 -6.43 7.33 -3.11
C GLY A 169 -5.79 8.63 -2.61
N THR A 170 -6.53 9.75 -2.53
CA THR A 170 -5.99 10.99 -1.97
C THR A 170 -5.67 10.79 -0.48
N ARG A 171 -4.39 10.99 -0.10
CA ARG A 171 -3.96 11.01 1.30
C ARG A 171 -4.30 12.34 1.95
N MET A 172 -4.73 12.29 3.19
CA MET A 172 -5.13 13.44 3.98
C MET A 172 -4.75 13.23 5.44
N ARG A 173 -4.62 14.31 6.21
CA ARG A 173 -4.41 14.30 7.65
C ARG A 173 -5.66 14.76 8.37
N VAL A 174 -6.10 14.03 9.39
CA VAL A 174 -7.25 14.40 10.22
C VAL A 174 -6.88 15.61 11.07
N VAL A 175 -7.66 16.69 10.96
CA VAL A 175 -7.48 17.92 11.74
C VAL A 175 -8.46 17.98 12.90
N ALA A 176 -9.72 17.63 12.66
CA ALA A 176 -10.77 17.63 13.68
C ALA A 176 -11.77 16.50 13.46
N LEU A 177 -12.31 15.98 14.56
CA LEU A 177 -13.25 14.87 14.60
C LEU A 177 -14.56 15.36 15.23
N ASN A 178 -15.59 15.57 14.41
CA ASN A 178 -16.95 15.86 14.88
C ASN A 178 -17.88 14.68 14.57
N ASN A 179 -19.10 14.70 15.09
CA ASN A 179 -20.05 13.58 14.94
C ASN A 179 -20.43 13.30 13.48
N ASP A 180 -20.74 14.36 12.73
CA ASP A 180 -21.28 14.25 11.36
C ASP A 180 -20.25 14.57 10.26
N LEU A 181 -19.18 15.28 10.63
CA LEU A 181 -18.16 15.78 9.71
C LEU A 181 -16.76 15.56 10.27
N ILE A 182 -15.85 15.10 9.42
CA ILE A 182 -14.43 14.99 9.74
C ILE A 182 -13.69 16.05 8.93
N GLU A 183 -12.90 16.89 9.59
CA GLU A 183 -12.05 17.85 8.93
C GLU A 183 -10.72 17.20 8.57
N CYS A 184 -10.33 17.28 7.30
CA CYS A 184 -9.11 16.69 6.78
C CYS A 184 -8.34 17.68 5.90
N GLN A 185 -7.03 17.77 6.05
CA GLN A 185 -6.16 18.50 5.13
C GLN A 185 -5.51 17.55 4.13
N LYS A 186 -5.54 17.91 2.85
CA LYS A 186 -4.91 17.13 1.80
C LYS A 186 -3.39 17.11 1.97
N ILE A 187 -2.78 15.94 1.79
CA ILE A 187 -1.32 15.80 1.71
C ILE A 187 -0.93 15.80 0.23
N ASP A 188 -0.09 16.76 -0.18
CA ASP A 188 0.39 16.83 -1.56
C ASP A 188 1.52 15.82 -1.85
N SER A 189 2.01 15.79 -3.10
CA SER A 189 3.08 14.87 -3.51
C SER A 189 4.44 15.15 -2.87
N ASN A 190 4.64 16.36 -2.35
CA ASN A 190 5.84 16.76 -1.63
C ASN A 190 5.70 16.51 -0.13
N GLY A 191 4.52 16.09 0.32
CA GLY A 191 4.24 15.81 1.71
C GLY A 191 3.71 17.00 2.51
N ASN A 192 3.38 18.12 1.87
CA ASN A 192 2.87 19.30 2.55
C ASN A 192 1.36 19.18 2.80
N LEU A 193 0.90 19.80 3.88
CA LEU A 193 -0.51 19.99 4.15
C LEU A 193 -1.04 21.12 3.28
N GLY A 194 -2.13 20.85 2.56
CA GLY A 194 -2.77 21.76 1.64
C GLY A 194 -4.23 21.99 1.99
N GLN A 195 -5.06 21.99 0.96
CA GLN A 195 -6.48 22.31 1.07
C GLN A 195 -7.21 21.47 2.13
N THR A 196 -7.95 22.14 3.00
CA THR A 196 -8.90 21.54 3.94
C THR A 196 -10.19 21.09 3.23
N ALA A 197 -10.71 19.93 3.62
CA ALA A 197 -12.02 19.42 3.23
C ALA A 197 -12.80 18.92 4.45
N LEU A 198 -14.11 19.16 4.44
CA LEU A 198 -15.06 18.56 5.36
C LEU A 198 -15.60 17.27 4.73
N ILE A 199 -15.31 16.13 5.35
CA ILE A 199 -15.68 14.82 4.87
C ILE A 199 -16.96 14.40 5.58
N ALA A 200 -18.01 14.12 4.81
CA ALA A 200 -19.27 13.56 5.29
C ALA A 200 -19.36 12.06 5.02
N ARG A 201 -20.27 11.37 5.71
CA ARG A 201 -20.58 9.96 5.45
C ARG A 201 -21.11 9.76 4.03
N SER A 202 -20.77 8.61 3.45
CA SER A 202 -21.12 8.21 2.09
C SER A 202 -21.78 6.84 2.08
N ARG A 203 -22.65 6.65 1.09
CA ARG A 203 -23.24 5.35 0.76
C ARG A 203 -22.24 4.46 0.00
N PHE A 204 -22.16 3.21 0.42
CA PHE A 204 -21.42 2.10 -0.20
C PHE A 204 -22.37 0.91 -0.38
N ASP A 205 -22.42 0.36 -1.59
CA ASP A 205 -23.25 -0.80 -1.89
C ASP A 205 -22.36 -2.05 -1.97
N TYR A 206 -22.62 -3.01 -1.09
CA TYR A 206 -21.95 -4.31 -1.10
C TYR A 206 -22.73 -5.31 -1.94
N ARG A 207 -22.00 -6.01 -2.80
CA ARG A 207 -22.51 -7.18 -3.51
C ARG A 207 -21.60 -8.37 -3.24
N PRO A 208 -22.12 -9.50 -2.75
CA PRO A 208 -21.31 -10.68 -2.51
C PRO A 208 -20.74 -11.22 -3.84
N PRO A 209 -19.55 -11.83 -3.82
CA PRO A 209 -18.98 -12.46 -5.01
C PRO A 209 -19.93 -13.54 -5.56
N LYS A 210 -20.03 -13.66 -6.89
CA LYS A 210 -20.92 -14.64 -7.57
C LYS A 210 -20.70 -16.09 -7.13
N GLN A 211 -19.52 -16.41 -6.61
CA GLN A 211 -19.13 -17.75 -6.16
C GLN A 211 -19.52 -18.01 -4.69
N SER A 212 -19.84 -16.96 -3.92
CA SER A 212 -20.33 -17.08 -2.56
C SER A 212 -21.84 -17.33 -2.59
N LYS A 213 -22.24 -18.58 -2.35
CA LYS A 213 -23.65 -18.99 -2.32
C LYS A 213 -24.43 -18.45 -1.10
N ALA A 214 -23.77 -17.75 -0.17
CA ALA A 214 -24.30 -17.43 1.15
C ALA A 214 -24.25 -15.93 1.51
N GLY A 215 -23.94 -15.04 0.56
CA GLY A 215 -23.83 -13.60 0.85
C GLY A 215 -25.14 -12.84 0.61
N ILE A 216 -25.44 -11.86 1.46
CA ILE A 216 -26.53 -10.90 1.28
C ILE A 216 -26.00 -9.58 0.75
N ARG A 217 -26.73 -8.95 -0.17
CA ARG A 217 -26.46 -7.58 -0.60
C ARG A 217 -26.88 -6.63 0.52
N PHE A 218 -26.08 -5.60 0.76
CA PHE A 218 -26.45 -4.58 1.74
C PHE A 218 -25.85 -3.23 1.36
N THR A 219 -26.37 -2.18 1.96
CA THR A 219 -25.82 -0.83 1.89
C THR A 219 -25.13 -0.50 3.20
N ARG A 220 -23.95 0.11 3.15
CA ARG A 220 -23.25 0.70 4.30
C ARG A 220 -23.15 2.21 4.14
N TYR A 221 -23.55 2.95 5.17
CA TYR A 221 -23.36 4.37 5.28
C TYR A 221 -22.26 4.69 6.30
N GLN A 222 -21.12 5.17 5.82
CA GLN A 222 -19.90 5.37 6.60
C GLN A 222 -19.01 6.44 5.97
N PHE A 223 -18.09 7.04 6.74
CA PHE A 223 -17.09 7.94 6.16
C PHE A 223 -16.24 7.21 5.12
N PRO A 224 -15.95 7.84 3.96
CA PRO A 224 -15.15 7.24 2.89
C PRO A 224 -13.65 7.30 3.21
N LEU A 225 -13.25 6.97 4.44
CA LEU A 225 -11.87 7.09 4.93
C LEU A 225 -11.34 5.73 5.38
N GLN A 226 -10.02 5.56 5.27
CA GLN A 226 -9.28 4.44 5.86
C GLN A 226 -7.94 4.96 6.38
N LEU A 227 -7.42 4.40 7.46
CA LEU A 227 -6.06 4.68 7.94
C LEU A 227 -5.02 4.40 6.85
N ALA A 228 -3.98 5.24 6.80
CA ALA A 228 -2.97 5.23 5.73
C ALA A 228 -1.53 5.02 6.22
N PHE A 229 -1.34 4.33 7.35
CA PHE A 229 -0.01 4.00 7.87
C PHE A 229 0.57 2.75 7.22
N ALA A 230 -0.28 1.75 7.03
CA ALA A 230 0.07 0.54 6.29
C ALA A 230 -0.77 0.41 5.01
N MET A 231 -0.19 -0.16 3.97
CA MET A 231 -0.88 -0.50 2.74
C MET A 231 -0.33 -1.78 2.12
N SER A 232 -1.09 -2.40 1.21
CA SER A 232 -0.57 -3.58 0.52
C SER A 232 0.52 -3.17 -0.47
N ILE A 233 1.49 -4.05 -0.70
CA ILE A 233 2.56 -3.84 -1.70
C ILE A 233 1.97 -3.45 -3.06
N ASN A 234 0.89 -4.12 -3.46
CA ASN A 234 0.22 -3.83 -4.73
C ASN A 234 -0.34 -2.40 -4.79
N ARG A 235 -0.86 -1.86 -3.68
CA ARG A 235 -1.36 -0.47 -3.62
C ARG A 235 -0.26 0.58 -3.60
N ALA A 236 0.95 0.22 -3.16
CA ALA A 236 2.10 1.11 -3.17
C ALA A 236 2.72 1.28 -4.57
N GLN A 237 2.30 0.48 -5.56
CA GLN A 237 2.81 0.59 -6.93
C GLN A 237 2.57 2.00 -7.50
N GLY A 238 3.60 2.58 -8.12
CA GLY A 238 3.61 3.95 -8.61
C GLY A 238 3.95 5.03 -7.56
N GLN A 239 3.81 4.74 -6.27
CA GLN A 239 4.12 5.71 -5.21
C GLN A 239 5.63 5.83 -4.95
N THR A 240 6.04 6.98 -4.42
CA THR A 240 7.38 7.22 -3.87
C THR A 240 7.22 7.58 -2.39
N LEU A 241 7.99 6.92 -1.53
CA LEU A 241 7.93 7.06 -0.07
C LEU A 241 9.31 7.48 0.45
N ASN A 242 9.31 8.21 1.55
CA ASN A 242 10.53 8.67 2.22
C ASN A 242 11.12 7.56 3.08
N VAL A 243 10.29 6.81 3.81
CA VAL A 243 10.68 5.67 4.64
C VAL A 243 9.69 4.54 4.43
N VAL A 244 10.18 3.31 4.30
CA VAL A 244 9.36 2.12 4.07
C VAL A 244 9.68 1.04 5.09
N GLY A 245 8.65 0.58 5.79
CA GLY A 245 8.66 -0.70 6.46
C GLY A 245 8.17 -1.79 5.52
N LEU A 246 8.83 -2.94 5.47
CA LEU A 246 8.36 -4.12 4.76
C LEU A 246 8.09 -5.23 5.77
N TYR A 247 6.81 -5.50 6.00
CA TYR A 247 6.34 -6.48 6.98
C TYR A 247 6.05 -7.81 6.27
N LEU A 248 6.97 -8.77 6.41
CA LEU A 248 6.98 -10.07 5.72
C LEU A 248 6.75 -11.24 6.68
N ASP A 249 5.83 -11.07 7.62
CA ASP A 249 5.31 -12.20 8.39
C ASP A 249 4.62 -13.21 7.45
N ASP A 250 3.87 -12.68 6.48
CA ASP A 250 3.45 -13.43 5.29
C ASP A 250 4.53 -13.35 4.19
N PRO A 251 4.82 -14.45 3.48
CA PRO A 251 5.70 -14.40 2.32
C PRO A 251 5.04 -13.65 1.16
N VAL A 252 5.88 -13.05 0.31
CA VAL A 252 5.45 -12.55 -1.01
C VAL A 252 4.97 -13.72 -1.87
N PHE A 253 3.93 -13.49 -2.67
CA PHE A 253 3.25 -14.57 -3.40
C PHE A 253 3.02 -14.26 -4.88
N SER A 254 3.33 -13.03 -5.32
CA SER A 254 3.10 -12.59 -6.69
C SER A 254 4.34 -11.97 -7.31
N HIS A 255 4.42 -12.07 -8.64
CA HIS A 255 5.56 -11.60 -9.40
C HIS A 255 5.87 -10.12 -9.13
N GLY A 256 7.14 -9.84 -8.83
CA GLY A 256 7.63 -8.47 -8.71
C GLY A 256 7.16 -7.74 -7.44
N GLN A 257 6.47 -8.39 -6.51
CA GLN A 257 6.06 -7.75 -5.24
C GLN A 257 7.26 -7.20 -4.45
N THR A 258 8.31 -8.00 -4.30
CA THR A 258 9.55 -7.60 -3.63
C THR A 258 10.19 -6.40 -4.32
N TYR A 259 10.30 -6.43 -5.65
CA TYR A 259 10.77 -5.30 -6.44
C TYR A 259 9.90 -4.04 -6.23
N VAL A 260 8.57 -4.19 -6.26
CA VAL A 260 7.64 -3.07 -6.04
C VAL A 260 7.87 -2.46 -4.67
N ALA A 261 7.93 -3.28 -3.61
CA ALA A 261 8.13 -2.82 -2.24
C ALA A 261 9.46 -2.08 -2.06
N LEU A 262 10.57 -2.68 -2.50
CA LEU A 262 11.90 -2.08 -2.35
C LEU A 262 12.01 -0.80 -3.18
N SER A 263 11.53 -0.79 -4.42
CA SER A 263 11.62 0.38 -5.30
C SER A 263 10.75 1.59 -4.90
N ARG A 264 10.13 1.59 -3.71
CA ARG A 264 9.33 2.72 -3.21
C ARG A 264 10.17 3.84 -2.62
N THR A 265 11.35 3.55 -2.08
CA THR A 265 12.27 4.56 -1.51
C THR A 265 13.31 5.00 -2.53
N ARG A 266 14.04 6.06 -2.19
CA ARG A 266 15.14 6.57 -3.03
C ARG A 266 16.50 6.01 -2.62
N ARG A 267 16.62 5.47 -1.40
CA ARG A 267 17.84 4.98 -0.76
C ARG A 267 17.57 3.65 -0.06
N ALA A 268 18.60 2.81 0.03
CA ALA A 268 18.51 1.54 0.76
C ALA A 268 18.34 1.75 2.27
N ALA A 269 19.01 2.75 2.84
CA ALA A 269 18.97 3.09 4.27
C ALA A 269 17.57 3.52 4.77
N ASP A 270 16.66 3.88 3.87
CA ASP A 270 15.30 4.28 4.24
C ASP A 270 14.33 3.07 4.27
N ILE A 271 14.86 1.83 4.20
CA ILE A 271 14.09 0.59 4.18
C ILE A 271 14.36 -0.20 5.45
N HIS A 272 13.27 -0.56 6.11
CA HIS A 272 13.25 -1.39 7.31
C HIS A 272 12.45 -2.66 6.99
N ILE A 273 13.00 -3.83 7.24
CA ILE A 273 12.37 -5.12 6.93
C ILE A 273 12.17 -5.89 8.22
N TYR A 274 11.00 -6.49 8.38
CA TYR A 274 10.74 -7.50 9.38
C TYR A 274 10.28 -8.79 8.68
N SER A 275 10.83 -9.93 9.10
CA SER A 275 10.43 -11.27 8.66
C SER A 275 10.42 -12.19 9.88
N HIS A 276 9.49 -13.15 9.92
CA HIS A 276 9.44 -14.16 10.99
C HIS A 276 10.64 -15.13 10.93
N VAL A 277 11.31 -15.22 9.78
CA VAL A 277 12.55 -15.98 9.61
C VAL A 277 13.71 -15.02 9.77
N GLU A 278 14.57 -15.28 10.75
CA GLU A 278 15.84 -14.58 10.90
C GLU A 278 16.78 -15.01 9.76
N THR A 279 16.85 -14.19 8.71
CA THR A 279 17.70 -14.41 7.54
C THR A 279 18.17 -13.07 6.99
N ASP A 280 19.38 -13.04 6.44
CA ASP A 280 19.91 -11.94 5.63
C ASP A 280 19.43 -12.01 4.18
N GLU A 281 18.42 -12.83 3.88
CA GLU A 281 17.85 -13.01 2.55
C GLU A 281 16.39 -12.54 2.48
N ILE A 282 15.95 -12.17 1.28
CA ILE A 282 14.56 -11.82 0.98
C ILE A 282 14.00 -12.67 -0.15
N ASP A 283 12.77 -13.14 0.04
CA ASP A 283 12.03 -13.86 -0.99
C ASP A 283 11.63 -12.91 -2.13
N ASN A 284 11.74 -13.39 -3.35
CA ASN A 284 11.40 -12.70 -4.58
C ASN A 284 10.72 -13.67 -5.54
N VAL A 285 9.50 -13.34 -5.96
CA VAL A 285 8.76 -14.16 -6.93
C VAL A 285 8.95 -13.58 -8.34
N VAL A 286 9.45 -14.41 -9.25
CA VAL A 286 9.72 -14.03 -10.64
C VAL A 286 9.02 -14.99 -11.61
N TYR A 287 8.40 -14.45 -12.67
CA TYR A 287 7.81 -15.25 -13.75
C TYR A 287 8.84 -15.46 -14.85
N GLY A 288 9.21 -16.71 -15.11
CA GLY A 288 10.25 -17.07 -16.08
C GLY A 288 10.02 -16.45 -17.45
N ARG A 289 8.78 -16.49 -17.97
CA ARG A 289 8.41 -15.89 -19.25
C ARG A 289 8.62 -14.37 -19.31
N VAL A 290 8.40 -13.66 -18.20
CA VAL A 290 8.62 -12.20 -18.15
C VAL A 290 10.12 -11.93 -18.19
N THR A 291 10.92 -12.68 -17.43
CA THR A 291 12.38 -12.57 -17.46
C THR A 291 12.98 -12.91 -18.82
N GLU A 292 12.49 -13.97 -19.48
CA GLU A 292 12.89 -14.33 -20.85
C GLU A 292 12.57 -13.22 -21.84
N PHE A 293 11.34 -12.68 -21.79
CA PHE A 293 10.93 -11.57 -22.64
C PHE A 293 11.82 -10.32 -22.42
N LEU A 294 12.13 -9.98 -21.17
CA LEU A 294 13.02 -8.86 -20.85
C LEU A 294 14.45 -9.08 -21.38
N ARG A 295 15.00 -10.30 -21.27
CA ARG A 295 16.31 -10.65 -21.84
C ARG A 295 16.30 -10.54 -23.36
N ASP A 296 15.23 -10.96 -24.02
CA ASP A 296 15.12 -10.87 -25.47
C ASP A 296 14.95 -9.41 -25.94
N LEU A 297 14.26 -8.56 -25.17
CA LEU A 297 14.24 -7.11 -25.41
C LEU A 297 15.64 -6.48 -25.34
N ASP A 298 16.47 -6.89 -24.38
CA ASP A 298 17.85 -6.41 -24.26
C ASP A 298 18.69 -6.81 -25.49
N LYS A 299 18.57 -8.07 -25.94
CA LYS A 299 19.21 -8.52 -27.20
C LYS A 299 18.73 -7.72 -28.40
N ILE A 300 17.43 -7.45 -28.51
CA ILE A 300 16.86 -6.64 -29.59
C ILE A 300 17.44 -5.23 -29.57
N TYR A 301 17.54 -4.61 -28.39
CA TYR A 301 18.12 -3.29 -28.22
C TYR A 301 19.61 -3.26 -28.62
N ASP A 302 20.42 -4.20 -28.13
CA ASP A 302 21.84 -4.26 -28.46
C ASP A 302 22.07 -4.46 -29.96
N ASN A 303 21.24 -5.29 -30.60
CA ASN A 303 21.24 -5.47 -32.05
C ASN A 303 20.85 -4.19 -32.80
N GLN A 304 19.90 -3.39 -32.29
CA GLN A 304 19.54 -2.11 -32.89
C GLN A 304 20.63 -1.04 -32.70
N LYS A 305 21.24 -0.98 -31.52
CA LYS A 305 22.36 -0.06 -31.23
C LYS A 305 23.59 -0.35 -32.09
N SER A 306 23.86 -1.62 -32.35
CA SER A 306 24.91 -2.06 -33.29
C SER A 306 24.61 -1.66 -34.74
N LYS A 307 23.34 -1.75 -35.17
CA LYS A 307 22.89 -1.34 -36.51
C LYS A 307 22.83 0.18 -36.72
N TYR A 308 22.58 0.94 -35.66
CA TYR A 308 22.47 2.41 -35.70
C TYR A 308 23.28 3.02 -34.55
N PRO A 309 24.62 3.05 -34.66
CA PRO A 309 25.46 3.64 -33.64
C PRO A 309 25.11 5.12 -33.49
N GLN A 310 24.85 5.55 -32.25
CA GLN A 310 24.61 6.98 -32.00
C GLN A 310 25.87 7.76 -32.38
N LYS A 311 25.71 8.74 -33.28
CA LYS A 311 26.78 9.72 -33.56
C LYS A 311 27.10 10.42 -32.24
N PRO A 312 28.39 10.60 -31.90
CA PRO A 312 28.75 11.41 -30.74
C PRO A 312 28.11 12.79 -30.89
N ALA A 313 27.48 13.27 -29.80
CA ALA A 313 27.00 14.63 -29.73
C ALA A 313 28.16 15.57 -30.08
N GLY A 314 27.97 16.39 -31.12
CA GLY A 314 28.99 17.33 -31.59
C GLY A 314 29.51 18.20 -30.44
N LYS A 315 30.82 18.46 -30.47
CA LYS A 315 31.50 19.44 -29.62
C LYS A 315 30.92 20.83 -29.80
#